data_AF-R9LP22-F1
#
_entry.id   AF-R9LP22-F1
#
_cell.length_a   1.000
_cell.length_b   1.000
_cell.length_c   1.000
_cell.angle_alpha   90.00
_cell.angle_beta   90.00
_cell.angle_gamma   90.00
#
_symmetry.space_group_name_H-M   'P 1'
#
loop_
_entity.id
_entity.type
_entity.pdbx_description
1 polymer ?
#
loop_
_entity_poly.entity_id
_entity_poly.type
_entity_poly.pdbx_seq_one_letter_code
_entity_poly.pdbx_strand_id
1 'polypeptide(L)'
;MQTTIRLNVNDKDLFEIMERSLLQEVNAQGKKQYKPSDIGKGFSYTKRSGKRQVKVHILNWKKPHLYEARFTSDQDMIEVAYQLDPISDRQVDVTYKEVYRKNGKDKSTFTTRLVEKKAVKQAVRMLKAVEKAIQEDHSS
;
A
#
# COMPACT_ATOMS: atom_id res chain seq x y z
N MET A 1 9.07 10.20 2.28
CA MET A 1 8.05 11.28 2.15
C MET A 1 6.70 10.87 2.77
N GLN A 2 5.85 11.82 3.17
CA GLN A 2 4.50 11.55 3.70
C GLN A 2 3.48 12.54 3.11
N THR A 3 2.23 12.09 2.93
CA THR A 3 1.08 12.95 2.62
C THR A 3 -0.18 12.42 3.31
N THR A 4 -1.09 13.32 3.64
CA THR A 4 -2.44 12.95 4.09
C THR A 4 -3.45 13.44 3.05
N ILE A 5 -4.43 12.62 2.73
CA ILE A 5 -5.56 13.00 1.86
C ILE A 5 -6.87 12.59 2.52
N ARG A 6 -7.91 13.38 2.28
CA ARG A 6 -9.27 13.05 2.68
C ARG A 6 -9.99 12.34 1.54
N LEU A 7 -10.66 11.23 1.86
CA LEU A 7 -11.53 10.50 0.94
C LEU A 7 -12.95 10.47 1.50
N ASN A 8 -13.94 10.51 0.60
CA ASN A 8 -15.36 10.44 0.92
C ASN A 8 -15.88 9.00 0.80
N VAL A 9 -15.25 8.11 1.57
CA VAL A 9 -15.61 6.69 1.72
C VAL A 9 -15.44 6.26 3.18
N ASN A 10 -16.04 5.14 3.55
CA ASN A 10 -15.83 4.51 4.85
C ASN A 10 -14.43 3.85 4.91
N ASP A 11 -13.82 3.83 6.10
CA ASP A 11 -12.52 3.21 6.35
C ASP A 11 -12.54 1.68 6.15
N LYS A 12 -13.64 1.00 6.48
CA LYS A 12 -13.79 -0.44 6.30
C LYS A 12 -13.86 -0.84 4.84
N ASP A 13 -14.68 -0.15 4.04
CA ASP A 13 -14.81 -0.44 2.60
C ASP A 13 -13.49 -0.21 1.88
N LEU A 14 -12.82 0.90 2.20
CA LEU A 14 -11.50 1.19 1.68
C LEU A 14 -10.48 0.11 2.05
N PHE A 15 -10.43 -0.27 3.33
CA PHE A 15 -9.49 -1.30 3.80
C PHE A 15 -9.80 -2.68 3.20
N GLU A 16 -11.07 -3.01 2.99
CA GLU A 16 -11.48 -4.25 2.33
C GLU A 16 -10.97 -4.32 0.88
N ILE A 17 -11.05 -3.22 0.13
CA ILE A 17 -10.48 -3.17 -1.22
C ILE A 17 -8.96 -3.33 -1.19
N MET A 18 -8.27 -2.69 -0.22
CA MET A 18 -6.83 -2.87 -0.04
C MET A 18 -6.47 -4.33 0.25
N GLU A 19 -7.22 -4.99 1.13
CA GLU A 19 -7.04 -6.41 1.43
C GLU A 19 -7.29 -7.30 0.20
N ARG A 20 -8.39 -7.08 -0.52
CA ARG A 20 -8.72 -7.84 -1.74
C ARG A 20 -7.63 -7.67 -2.79
N SER A 21 -7.13 -6.45 -2.99
CA SER A 21 -6.03 -6.16 -3.92
C SER A 21 -4.75 -6.89 -3.53
N LEU A 22 -4.38 -6.87 -2.25
CA LEU A 22 -3.21 -7.59 -1.75
C LEU A 22 -3.37 -9.11 -1.91
N LEU A 23 -4.54 -9.65 -1.59
CA LEU A 23 -4.84 -11.08 -1.72
C LEU A 23 -4.73 -11.53 -3.19
N GLN A 24 -5.29 -10.75 -4.11
CA GLN A 24 -5.16 -10.99 -5.55
C GLN A 24 -3.69 -10.96 -6.00
N GLU A 25 -2.91 -9.98 -5.56
CA GLU A 25 -1.49 -9.91 -5.88
C GLU A 25 -0.72 -11.14 -5.38
N VAL A 26 -0.92 -11.51 -4.12
CA VAL A 26 -0.26 -12.66 -3.50
C VAL A 26 -0.61 -13.95 -4.24
N ASN A 27 -1.89 -14.17 -4.54
CA ASN A 27 -2.38 -15.37 -5.19
C ASN A 27 -2.00 -15.45 -6.68
N ALA A 28 -1.80 -14.30 -7.35
CA ALA A 28 -1.28 -14.26 -8.70
C ALA A 28 0.21 -14.63 -8.80
N GLN A 29 0.98 -14.41 -7.72
CA GLN A 29 2.42 -14.70 -7.68
C GLN A 29 2.72 -16.09 -7.10
N GLY A 30 1.82 -16.62 -6.27
CA GLY A 30 1.98 -17.89 -5.60
C GLY A 30 1.56 -19.10 -6.45
N LYS A 31 2.15 -20.26 -6.15
CA LYS A 31 1.55 -21.57 -6.52
C LYS A 31 0.46 -22.00 -5.53
N LYS A 32 0.41 -21.35 -4.36
CA LYS A 32 -0.52 -21.62 -3.26
C LYS A 32 -1.54 -20.49 -3.19
N GLN A 33 -2.80 -20.85 -3.01
CA GLN A 33 -3.89 -19.92 -2.74
C GLN A 33 -3.91 -19.60 -1.24
N TYR A 34 -3.82 -18.32 -0.92
CA TYR A 34 -3.97 -17.78 0.43
C TYR A 34 -5.38 -17.24 0.62
N LYS A 35 -5.83 -17.22 1.87
CA LYS A 35 -7.08 -16.62 2.33
C LYS A 35 -6.79 -15.31 3.09
N PRO A 36 -7.78 -14.42 3.28
CA PRO A 36 -7.60 -13.22 4.11
C PRO A 36 -7.03 -13.51 5.51
N SER A 37 -7.40 -14.63 6.12
CA SER A 37 -6.90 -15.08 7.43
C SER A 37 -5.40 -15.43 7.45
N ASP A 38 -4.82 -15.72 6.29
CA ASP A 38 -3.40 -16.08 6.17
C ASP A 38 -2.51 -14.85 6.02
N ILE A 39 -3.10 -13.68 5.73
CA ILE A 39 -2.40 -12.42 5.52
C ILE A 39 -2.46 -11.59 6.80
N GLY A 40 -1.29 -11.28 7.34
CA GLY A 40 -1.17 -10.48 8.55
C GLY A 40 0.26 -10.04 8.80
N LYS A 41 0.49 -9.50 10.00
CA LYS A 41 1.83 -9.11 10.44
C LYS A 41 2.80 -10.28 10.35
N GLY A 42 3.97 -10.04 9.76
CA GLY A 42 5.01 -11.05 9.57
C GLY A 42 4.86 -11.86 8.28
N PHE A 43 3.73 -11.77 7.58
CA PHE A 43 3.53 -12.42 6.29
C PHE A 43 4.55 -11.91 5.27
N SER A 44 5.04 -12.79 4.40
CA SER A 44 5.94 -12.39 3.32
C SER A 44 5.74 -13.25 2.09
N TYR A 45 5.93 -12.62 0.93
CA TYR A 45 5.90 -13.28 -0.37
C TYR A 45 6.91 -12.63 -1.31
N THR A 46 7.28 -13.34 -2.37
CA THR A 46 8.16 -12.80 -3.40
C THR A 46 7.36 -12.62 -4.67
N LYS A 47 7.38 -11.40 -5.23
CA LYS A 47 6.79 -11.12 -6.54
C LYS A 47 7.88 -10.97 -7.60
N ARG A 48 7.58 -11.43 -8.81
CA ARG A 48 8.43 -11.19 -9.98
C ARG A 48 7.90 -10.00 -10.75
N SER A 49 8.76 -9.00 -10.94
CA SER A 49 8.50 -7.84 -11.78
C SER A 49 9.53 -7.81 -12.91
N GLY A 50 9.15 -8.36 -14.06
CA GLY A 50 10.08 -8.62 -15.16
C GLY A 50 11.23 -9.54 -14.72
N LYS A 51 12.48 -9.08 -14.87
CA LYS A 51 13.69 -9.81 -14.43
C LYS A 51 14.01 -9.63 -12.93
N ARG A 52 13.28 -8.76 -12.21
CA ARG A 52 13.56 -8.44 -10.81
C ARG A 52 12.70 -9.28 -9.87
N GLN A 53 13.31 -9.76 -8.79
CA GLN A 53 12.58 -10.33 -7.66
C GLN A 53 12.43 -9.27 -6.58
N VAL A 54 11.20 -9.10 -6.10
CA VAL A 54 10.90 -8.17 -5.01
C VAL A 54 10.28 -8.98 -3.88
N LYS A 55 10.97 -9.02 -2.74
CA LYS A 55 10.45 -9.60 -1.51
C LYS A 55 9.55 -8.55 -0.83
N VAL A 56 8.32 -8.94 -0.54
CA VAL A 56 7.35 -8.12 0.19
C VAL A 56 7.18 -8.71 1.58
N HIS A 57 7.23 -7.87 2.60
CA HIS A 57 7.05 -8.26 4.00
C HIS A 57 6.06 -7.31 4.67
N ILE A 58 4.99 -7.87 5.24
CA ILE A 58 3.98 -7.10 5.96
C ILE A 58 4.48 -6.83 7.38
N LEU A 59 4.80 -5.56 7.65
CA LEU A 59 5.33 -5.11 8.93
C LEU A 59 4.22 -4.95 9.97
N ASN A 60 3.08 -4.39 9.56
CA ASN A 60 1.90 -4.24 10.41
C ASN A 60 0.62 -4.40 9.58
N TRP A 61 -0.38 -5.03 10.18
CA TRP A 61 -1.70 -5.27 9.60
C TRP A 61 -2.74 -5.19 10.73
N LYS A 62 -3.35 -4.03 10.91
CA LYS A 62 -4.37 -3.77 11.94
C LYS A 62 -5.61 -3.23 11.25
N LYS A 63 -6.57 -4.10 10.94
CA LYS A 63 -7.78 -3.69 10.24
C LYS A 63 -8.67 -2.81 11.13
N PRO A 64 -9.36 -1.79 10.58
CA PRO A 64 -9.17 -1.17 9.27
C PRO A 64 -8.11 -0.03 9.27
N HIS A 65 -7.34 0.14 10.33
CA HIS A 65 -6.60 1.37 10.61
C HIS A 65 -5.17 1.43 10.05
N LEU A 66 -4.48 0.30 9.86
CA LEU A 66 -3.06 0.32 9.53
C LEU A 66 -2.64 -0.84 8.64
N TYR A 67 -1.99 -0.49 7.53
CA TYR A 67 -1.21 -1.40 6.70
C TYR A 67 0.20 -0.85 6.50
N GLU A 68 1.21 -1.65 6.85
CA GLU A 68 2.61 -1.35 6.57
C GLU A 68 3.31 -2.51 5.89
N ALA A 69 4.08 -2.21 4.85
CA ALA A 69 4.84 -3.21 4.12
C ALA A 69 6.22 -2.70 3.73
N ARG A 70 7.18 -3.64 3.69
CA ARG A 70 8.52 -3.44 3.16
C ARG A 70 8.67 -4.24 1.87
N PHE A 71 9.09 -3.55 0.82
CA PHE A 71 9.51 -4.10 -0.46
C PHE A 71 11.03 -4.07 -0.51
N THR A 72 11.66 -5.21 -0.81
CA THR A 72 13.11 -5.32 -0.91
C THR A 72 13.47 -6.00 -2.22
N SER A 73 14.37 -5.35 -2.96
CA SER A 73 15.00 -5.86 -4.17
C SER A 73 16.51 -5.82 -3.99
N ASP A 74 17.27 -6.33 -4.97
CA ASP A 74 18.74 -6.40 -4.91
C ASP A 74 19.42 -5.05 -4.65
N GLN A 75 18.80 -3.95 -5.11
CA GLN A 75 19.38 -2.60 -5.02
C GLN A 75 18.56 -1.63 -4.17
N ASP A 76 17.26 -1.87 -4.04
CA ASP A 76 16.32 -0.90 -3.47
C ASP A 76 15.47 -1.51 -2.37
N MET A 77 15.23 -0.72 -1.32
CA MET A 77 14.26 -1.03 -0.26
C MET A 77 13.26 0.11 -0.17
N ILE A 78 11.97 -0.23 -0.16
CA ILE A 78 10.86 0.71 0.00
C ILE A 78 10.01 0.26 1.18
N GLU A 79 9.76 1.15 2.12
CA GLU A 79 8.75 0.93 3.16
C GLU A 79 7.57 1.84 2.88
N VAL A 80 6.37 1.27 2.87
CA VAL A 80 5.12 2.03 2.75
C VAL A 80 4.26 1.81 3.98
N ALA A 81 3.52 2.85 4.37
CA ALA A 81 2.52 2.79 5.41
C ALA A 81 1.26 3.53 4.93
N TYR A 82 0.11 2.93 5.18
CA TYR A 82 -1.22 3.50 5.03
C TYR A 82 -1.89 3.49 6.40
N GLN A 83 -2.11 4.67 6.95
CA GLN A 83 -2.88 4.86 8.17
C GLN A 83 -4.24 5.47 7.80
N LEU A 84 -5.32 4.84 8.25
CA LEU A 84 -6.69 5.24 8.01
C LEU A 84 -7.29 5.76 9.32
N ASP A 85 -7.58 7.06 9.34
CA ASP A 85 -8.15 7.78 10.47
C ASP A 85 -9.60 8.18 10.11
N PRO A 86 -10.62 7.47 10.62
CA PRO A 86 -12.01 7.77 10.28
C PRO A 86 -12.44 9.13 10.86
N ILE A 87 -13.12 9.92 10.06
CA ILE A 87 -13.72 11.21 10.46
C ILE A 87 -15.21 11.05 10.71
N SER A 88 -15.87 10.25 9.87
CA SER A 88 -17.29 9.89 9.96
C SER A 88 -17.51 8.55 9.27
N ASP A 89 -18.76 8.07 9.27
CA ASP A 89 -19.14 6.83 8.57
C ASP A 89 -18.93 6.90 7.05
N ARG A 90 -18.67 8.08 6.49
CA ARG A 90 -18.48 8.29 5.04
C ARG A 90 -17.20 9.05 4.69
N GLN A 91 -16.33 9.33 5.66
CA GLN A 91 -15.10 10.07 5.41
C GLN A 91 -13.96 9.52 6.23
N VAL A 92 -12.80 9.38 5.59
CA VAL A 92 -11.57 8.89 6.19
C VAL A 92 -10.40 9.74 5.71
N ASP A 93 -9.52 10.12 6.63
CA ASP A 93 -8.21 10.66 6.30
C ASP A 93 -7.23 9.49 6.13
N VAL A 94 -6.56 9.44 4.99
CA VAL A 94 -5.55 8.43 4.67
C VAL A 94 -4.18 9.09 4.67
N THR A 95 -3.36 8.70 5.62
CA THR A 95 -1.95 9.09 5.68
C THR A 95 -1.11 8.04 4.98
N TYR A 96 -0.55 8.41 3.83
CA TYR A 96 0.42 7.61 3.10
C TYR A 96 1.84 8.08 3.42
N LYS A 97 2.68 7.15 3.85
CA LYS A 97 4.10 7.38 4.09
C LYS A 97 4.91 6.39 3.27
N GLU A 98 5.97 6.88 2.64
CA GLU A 98 6.94 6.06 1.93
C GLU A 98 8.36 6.43 2.37
N VAL A 99 9.22 5.44 2.55
CA VAL A 99 10.66 5.62 2.75
C VAL A 99 11.39 4.82 1.70
N TYR A 100 12.13 5.50 0.82
CA TYR A 100 12.94 4.89 -0.24
C TYR A 100 14.42 4.89 0.15
N ARG A 101 15.07 3.72 0.08
CA ARG A 101 16.51 3.54 0.29
C ARG A 101 17.13 2.83 -0.90
N LYS A 102 18.20 3.43 -1.44
CA LYS A 102 19.01 2.84 -2.52
C LYS A 102 20.35 2.38 -1.98
N ASN A 103 20.75 1.14 -2.29
CA ASN A 103 22.00 0.51 -1.83
C ASN A 103 22.22 0.62 -0.31
N GLY A 104 21.14 0.54 0.48
CA GLY A 104 21.18 0.65 1.94
C GLY A 104 21.59 2.02 2.50
N LYS A 105 21.75 3.06 1.66
CA LYS A 105 22.13 4.41 2.10
C LYS A 105 20.89 5.30 2.19
N ASP A 106 20.73 5.96 3.35
CA ASP A 106 19.66 6.93 3.63
C ASP A 106 19.92 8.33 3.03
N LYS A 107 21.02 8.51 2.27
CA LYS A 107 21.38 9.83 1.72
C LYS A 107 20.35 10.26 0.67
N SER A 108 19.41 11.11 1.10
CA SER A 108 18.45 11.83 0.26
C SER A 108 19.20 12.66 -0.79
N THR A 109 19.38 12.10 -1.99
CA THR A 109 19.84 12.85 -3.16
C THR A 109 18.65 13.59 -3.81
N PHE A 110 18.93 14.54 -4.70
CA PHE A 110 17.87 15.18 -5.48
C PHE A 110 17.04 14.14 -6.28
N THR A 111 17.70 13.08 -6.75
CA THR A 111 17.06 11.97 -7.46
C THR A 111 16.13 11.13 -6.58
N THR A 112 16.48 10.81 -5.33
CA THR A 112 15.57 10.08 -4.43
C THR A 112 14.33 10.91 -4.11
N ARG A 113 14.48 12.22 -3.88
CA ARG A 113 13.33 13.12 -3.64
C ARG A 113 12.35 13.18 -4.82
N LEU A 114 12.85 13.14 -6.06
CA LEU A 114 11.98 13.09 -7.24
C LEU A 114 11.23 11.77 -7.34
N VAL A 115 11.87 10.64 -6.98
CA VAL A 115 11.23 9.32 -6.93
C VAL A 115 10.13 9.30 -5.87
N GLU A 116 10.43 9.74 -4.64
CA GLU A 116 9.45 9.81 -3.55
C GLU A 116 8.25 10.70 -3.91
N LYS A 117 8.50 11.88 -4.52
CA LYS A 117 7.41 12.77 -4.97
C LYS A 117 6.53 12.12 -6.03
N LYS A 118 7.12 11.36 -6.97
CA LYS A 118 6.36 10.63 -8.00
C LYS A 118 5.53 9.51 -7.37
N ALA A 119 6.12 8.75 -6.45
CA ALA A 119 5.43 7.67 -5.74
C ALA A 119 4.25 8.21 -4.92
N VAL A 120 4.43 9.30 -4.16
CA VAL A 120 3.34 9.96 -3.43
C VAL A 120 2.23 10.41 -4.37
N LYS A 121 2.55 11.06 -5.49
CA LYS A 121 1.54 11.45 -6.49
C LYS A 121 0.79 10.24 -7.06
N GLN A 122 1.50 9.14 -7.30
CA GLN A 122 0.90 7.90 -7.78
C GLN A 122 -0.02 7.27 -6.73
N ALA A 123 0.41 7.21 -5.46
CA ALA A 123 -0.40 6.71 -4.36
C ALA A 123 -1.69 7.53 -4.19
N VAL A 124 -1.60 8.86 -4.23
CA VAL A 124 -2.78 9.75 -4.16
C VAL A 124 -3.73 9.50 -5.34
N ARG A 125 -3.22 9.35 -6.57
CA ARG A 125 -4.05 9.04 -7.74
C ARG A 125 -4.75 7.69 -7.59
N MET A 126 -4.05 6.68 -7.10
CA MET A 126 -4.61 5.35 -6.86
C MET A 126 -5.71 5.40 -5.81
N LEU A 127 -5.48 6.09 -4.68
CA LEU A 127 -6.48 6.24 -3.62
C LEU A 127 -7.74 6.97 -4.11
N LYS A 128 -7.60 8.01 -4.93
CA LYS A 128 -8.75 8.69 -5.55
C LYS A 128 -9.50 7.82 -6.57
N ALA A 129 -8.78 6.97 -7.31
CA ALA A 129 -9.40 6.03 -8.22
C ALA A 129 -10.21 4.98 -7.45
N VAL A 130 -9.69 4.49 -6.33
CA VAL A 130 -10.41 3.58 -5.42
C VAL A 130 -11.63 4.26 -4.80
N GLU A 131 -11.51 5.50 -4.31
CA GLU A 131 -12.65 6.29 -3.82
C GLU A 131 -13.76 6.35 -4.87
N LYS A 132 -13.41 6.69 -6.10
CA LYS A 132 -14.38 6.77 -7.20
C LYS A 132 -15.04 5.42 -7.48
N ALA A 133 -14.27 4.33 -7.53
CA ALA A 133 -14.80 2.99 -7.76
C ALA A 133 -15.79 2.55 -6.66
N ILE A 134 -15.47 2.83 -5.39
CA ILE A 134 -16.39 2.57 -4.26
C ILE A 134 -17.69 3.34 -4.46
N GLN A 135 -17.62 4.63 -4.80
CA GLN A 135 -18.80 5.47 -4.99
C GLN A 135 -19.68 5.00 -6.16
N GLU A 136 -19.08 4.49 -7.24
CA GLU A 136 -19.80 3.92 -8.38
C GLU A 136 -20.50 2.59 -8.02
N ASP A 137 -19.84 1.71 -7.26
CA ASP A 137 -20.41 0.45 -6.78
C ASP A 137 -21.61 0.67 -5.85
N HIS A 138 -21.59 1.71 -5.00
CA HIS A 138 -22.73 2.05 -4.12
C HIS A 138 -23.87 2.80 -4.82
N SER A 139 -23.67 3.24 -6.06
CA SER A 139 -24.68 3.97 -6.84
C SER A 139 -25.41 3.09 -7.87
N SER A 140 -25.01 1.81 -7.98
CA SER A 140 -25.56 0.81 -8.91
C SER A 140 -26.51 -0.14 -8.20
#